data_AF-A0A6L5Q0W3-F1
#
_entry.id   AF-A0A6L5Q0W3-F1
#
_cell.length_a   1.000
_cell.length_b   1.000
_cell.length_c   1.000
_cell.angle_alpha   90.00
_cell.angle_beta   90.00
_cell.angle_gamma   90.00
#
_symmetry.space_group_name_H-M   'P 1'
#
loop_
_entity.id
_entity.type
_entity.pdbx_description
1 polymer ?
#
loop_
_entity_poly.entity_id
_entity_poly.type
_entity_poly.pdbx_seq_one_letter_code
_entity_poly.pdbx_strand_id
1 'polypeptide(L)'
;MYHHTAINVLSLLQNMSNNKMNDVQLETEFKKIEKQFQVKYEELVDLYNRMVLFQIDIEKHGGMRAYEKSAITWLKSELELLYEVYQFSQRHGLNIINISKYVSKKELNLFPKTESQLQNTYYKLKKCEIPFENIEKQKPGRKRKYPPVKEPIVEMKKENKQELRNEVPNTETEKNLVTVISGIVDNFETISQCSERKERGLHQFMEGIYKLSSMAAERSKDEKNARGLEGELHVLRAENERLKREKEELVHDIKEMTHHLIHFITSSDIDQIRTLPFFVKECKQDLHKLGLYNAQDGKMKIMVDRSGQVMSVTQ
;
A
#
# COMPACT_ATOMS: atom_id res chain seq x y z
N MET A 1 -29.61 19.98 -15.84
CA MET A 1 -28.86 19.16 -16.82
C MET A 1 -28.71 17.79 -16.18
N TYR A 2 -29.40 16.76 -16.67
CA TYR A 2 -29.39 15.43 -16.05
C TYR A 2 -28.03 14.79 -16.27
N HIS A 3 -27.11 15.04 -15.34
CA HIS A 3 -25.85 14.32 -15.31
C HIS A 3 -26.15 12.85 -15.03
N HIS A 4 -25.55 12.00 -15.85
CA HIS A 4 -25.65 10.56 -15.78
C HIS A 4 -25.24 10.05 -14.38
N THR A 5 -25.90 9.03 -13.85
CA THR A 5 -25.70 8.46 -12.50
C THR A 5 -24.22 8.38 -12.11
N ALA A 6 -23.40 7.75 -12.94
CA ALA A 6 -21.96 7.63 -12.68
C ALA A 6 -21.22 8.97 -12.54
N ILE A 7 -21.56 9.99 -13.32
CA ILE A 7 -20.89 11.31 -13.23
C ILE A 7 -21.26 12.02 -11.93
N ASN A 8 -22.51 11.92 -11.48
CA ASN A 8 -22.93 12.47 -10.20
C ASN A 8 -22.22 11.78 -9.04
N VAL A 9 -22.17 10.45 -9.07
CA VAL A 9 -21.49 9.66 -8.04
C VAL A 9 -20.01 10.04 -7.99
N LEU A 10 -19.31 10.08 -9.14
CA LEU A 10 -17.89 10.47 -9.18
C LEU A 10 -17.66 11.89 -8.66
N SER A 11 -18.53 12.84 -8.99
CA SER A 11 -18.46 14.21 -8.47
C SER A 11 -18.62 14.28 -6.95
N LEU A 12 -19.58 13.52 -6.40
CA LEU A 12 -19.79 13.44 -4.96
C LEU A 12 -18.59 12.81 -4.26
N LEU A 13 -18.06 11.69 -4.78
CA LEU A 13 -16.87 11.02 -4.26
C LEU A 13 -15.64 11.94 -4.26
N GLN A 14 -15.44 12.69 -5.35
CA GLN A 14 -14.35 13.66 -5.46
C GLN A 14 -14.48 14.79 -4.41
N ASN A 15 -15.69 15.31 -4.20
CA ASN A 15 -15.94 16.34 -3.18
C ASN A 15 -15.67 15.82 -1.76
N MET A 16 -16.05 14.57 -1.47
CA MET A 16 -15.76 13.93 -0.19
C MET A 16 -14.27 13.62 0.00
N SER A 17 -13.53 13.34 -1.07
CA SER A 17 -12.08 13.15 -0.99
C SER A 17 -11.35 14.47 -0.69
N ASN A 18 -11.83 15.58 -1.25
CA ASN A 18 -11.25 16.90 -1.04
C ASN A 18 -11.58 17.49 0.34
N ASN A 19 -12.79 17.26 0.84
CA ASN A 19 -13.22 17.71 2.16
C ASN A 19 -12.89 16.60 3.16
N LYS A 20 -11.82 16.74 3.94
CA LYS A 20 -11.37 15.77 4.96
C LYS A 20 -12.48 15.44 5.99
N MET A 21 -13.42 14.59 5.62
CA MET A 21 -14.55 14.14 6.44
C MET A 21 -14.08 13.05 7.40
N ASN A 22 -14.77 12.93 8.54
CA ASN A 22 -14.53 11.80 9.45
C ASN A 22 -15.27 10.54 8.98
N ASP A 23 -14.85 9.37 9.47
CA ASP A 23 -15.35 8.07 9.00
C ASP A 23 -16.88 7.93 9.16
N VAL A 24 -17.45 8.50 10.23
CA VAL A 24 -18.90 8.45 10.50
C VAL A 24 -19.70 9.27 9.47
N GLN A 25 -19.18 10.44 9.08
CA GLN A 25 -19.77 11.26 8.02
C GLN A 25 -19.65 10.57 6.66
N LEU A 26 -18.48 9.98 6.38
CA LEU A 26 -18.21 9.27 5.14
C LEU A 26 -19.18 8.10 4.93
N GLU A 27 -19.37 7.28 5.96
CA GLU A 27 -20.31 6.15 5.99
C GLU A 27 -21.75 6.61 5.71
N THR A 28 -22.13 7.74 6.30
CA THR A 28 -23.46 8.32 6.13
C THR A 28 -23.67 8.80 4.69
N GLU A 29 -22.67 9.44 4.09
CA GLU A 29 -22.74 9.90 2.70
C GLU A 29 -22.73 8.72 1.71
N PHE A 30 -21.93 7.67 1.94
CA PHE A 30 -21.99 6.46 1.10
C PHE A 30 -23.37 5.81 1.10
N LYS A 31 -24.01 5.68 2.26
CA LYS A 31 -25.39 5.16 2.36
C LYS A 31 -26.41 6.05 1.66
N LYS A 32 -26.21 7.37 1.65
CA LYS A 32 -27.07 8.30 0.88
C LYS A 32 -26.89 8.10 -0.62
N ILE A 33 -25.64 8.01 -1.09
CA ILE A 33 -25.31 7.81 -2.50
C ILE A 33 -25.84 6.46 -3.00
N GLU A 34 -25.64 5.39 -2.23
CA GLU A 34 -26.16 4.05 -2.52
C GLU A 34 -27.68 4.09 -2.74
N LYS A 35 -28.43 4.68 -1.80
CA LYS A 35 -29.90 4.79 -1.89
C LYS A 35 -30.35 5.64 -3.07
N GLN A 36 -29.67 6.76 -3.32
CA GLN A 36 -30.08 7.72 -4.34
C GLN A 36 -29.79 7.22 -5.76
N PHE A 37 -28.64 6.57 -5.96
CA PHE A 37 -28.13 6.22 -7.28
C PHE A 37 -28.19 4.71 -7.57
N GLN A 38 -28.64 3.89 -6.61
CA GLN A 38 -28.72 2.43 -6.70
C GLN A 38 -27.37 1.80 -7.09
N VAL A 39 -26.30 2.31 -6.48
CA VAL A 39 -24.93 1.79 -6.63
C VAL A 39 -24.58 0.98 -5.40
N LYS A 40 -23.88 -0.15 -5.56
CA LYS A 40 -23.47 -0.98 -4.44
C LYS A 40 -22.51 -0.25 -3.53
N TYR A 41 -22.72 -0.37 -2.22
CA TYR A 41 -21.85 0.24 -1.22
C TYR A 41 -20.37 -0.14 -1.39
N GLU A 42 -20.05 -1.41 -1.68
CA GLU A 42 -18.66 -1.86 -1.83
C GLU A 42 -17.95 -1.19 -3.01
N GLU A 43 -18.68 -0.93 -4.10
CA GLU A 43 -18.16 -0.25 -5.29
C GLU A 43 -17.86 1.23 -5.00
N LEU A 44 -18.68 1.88 -4.19
CA LEU A 44 -18.46 3.26 -3.75
C LEU A 44 -17.21 3.37 -2.87
N VAL A 45 -17.05 2.44 -1.93
CA VAL A 45 -15.88 2.40 -1.04
C VAL A 45 -14.60 2.14 -1.82
N ASP A 46 -14.59 1.18 -2.75
CA ASP A 46 -13.40 0.89 -3.56
C ASP A 46 -13.01 2.11 -4.42
N LEU A 47 -13.97 2.72 -5.13
CA LEU A 47 -13.71 3.93 -5.91
C LEU A 47 -13.16 5.07 -5.05
N TYR A 48 -13.76 5.31 -3.88
CA TYR A 48 -13.30 6.33 -2.95
C TYR A 48 -11.87 6.06 -2.48
N ASN A 49 -11.58 4.83 -2.06
CA ASN A 49 -10.25 4.44 -1.60
C ASN A 49 -9.20 4.61 -2.70
N ARG A 50 -9.52 4.27 -3.96
CA ARG A 50 -8.64 4.52 -5.11
C ARG A 50 -8.39 6.00 -5.33
N MET A 51 -9.41 6.85 -5.19
CA MET A 51 -9.26 8.31 -5.28
C MET A 51 -8.35 8.86 -4.18
N VAL A 52 -8.52 8.40 -2.95
CA VAL A 52 -7.69 8.80 -1.81
C VAL A 52 -6.24 8.34 -1.98
N LEU A 53 -6.02 7.10 -2.43
CA LEU A 53 -4.68 6.58 -2.71
C LEU A 53 -3.96 7.41 -3.79
N PHE A 54 -4.66 7.78 -4.86
CA PHE A 54 -4.12 8.67 -5.88
C PHE A 54 -3.74 10.05 -5.31
N GLN A 55 -4.60 10.64 -4.46
CA GLN A 55 -4.29 11.91 -3.82
C GLN A 55 -3.08 11.80 -2.89
N ILE A 56 -3.00 10.75 -2.07
CA ILE A 56 -1.85 10.50 -1.19
C ILE A 56 -0.55 10.41 -2.00
N ASP A 57 -0.56 9.70 -3.13
CA ASP A 57 0.63 9.58 -3.97
C ASP A 57 0.98 10.90 -4.65
N ILE A 58 0.00 11.73 -5.04
CA ILE A 58 0.27 13.10 -5.50
C ILE A 58 0.96 13.92 -4.40
N GLU A 59 0.47 13.86 -3.16
CA GLU A 59 1.06 14.60 -2.04
C GLU A 59 2.50 14.13 -1.76
N LYS A 60 2.76 12.81 -1.81
CA LYS A 60 4.12 12.26 -1.71
C LYS A 60 5.08 12.79 -2.77
N HIS A 61 4.58 13.11 -3.97
CA HIS A 61 5.37 13.69 -5.05
C HIS A 61 5.51 15.22 -4.97
N GLY A 62 5.11 15.84 -3.84
CA GLY A 62 5.18 17.30 -3.65
C GLY A 62 3.97 18.06 -4.18
N GLY A 63 2.83 17.37 -4.32
CA GLY A 63 1.56 17.94 -4.77
C GLY A 63 1.39 18.01 -6.29
N MET A 64 0.21 18.44 -6.73
CA MET A 64 -0.21 18.34 -8.13
C MET A 64 0.74 19.07 -9.12
N ARG A 65 1.26 20.24 -8.74
CA ARG A 65 2.17 21.01 -9.60
C ARG A 65 3.52 20.33 -9.80
N ALA A 66 4.04 19.68 -8.77
CA ALA A 66 5.29 18.92 -8.85
C ALA A 66 5.08 17.67 -9.70
N TYR A 67 3.96 16.98 -9.51
CA TYR A 67 3.57 15.83 -10.32
C TYR A 67 3.49 16.16 -11.83
N GLU A 68 2.76 17.22 -12.22
CA GLU A 68 2.65 17.60 -13.65
C GLU A 68 4.02 17.88 -14.31
N LYS A 69 4.94 18.49 -13.56
CA LYS A 69 6.30 18.83 -14.01
C LYS A 69 7.29 17.67 -13.94
N SER A 70 6.95 16.60 -13.21
CA SER A 70 7.84 15.46 -12.99
C SER A 70 8.13 14.68 -14.28
N ALA A 71 9.10 13.76 -14.21
CA ALA A 71 9.38 12.81 -15.29
C ALA A 71 8.30 11.71 -15.42
N ILE A 72 7.34 11.64 -14.50
CA ILE A 72 6.29 10.61 -14.48
C ILE A 72 5.10 11.09 -15.33
N THR A 73 4.60 10.20 -16.20
CA THR A 73 3.39 10.42 -17.02
C THR A 73 2.15 9.90 -16.32
N TRP A 74 2.24 8.72 -15.71
CA TRP A 74 1.17 8.06 -14.98
C TRP A 74 1.70 7.43 -13.71
N LEU A 75 1.01 7.64 -12.60
CA LEU A 75 1.26 6.89 -11.36
C LEU A 75 0.52 5.56 -11.40
N LYS A 76 1.02 4.55 -10.69
CA LYS A 76 0.33 3.27 -10.51
C LYS A 76 -1.09 3.47 -9.98
N SER A 77 -1.23 4.23 -8.89
CA SER A 77 -2.53 4.57 -8.28
C SER A 77 -3.46 5.33 -9.24
N GLU A 78 -2.89 6.18 -10.10
CA GLU A 78 -3.65 6.89 -11.15
C GLU A 78 -4.18 5.92 -12.22
N LEU A 79 -3.39 4.93 -12.64
CA LEU A 79 -3.81 3.94 -13.64
C LEU A 79 -4.89 2.99 -13.08
N GLU A 80 -4.75 2.59 -11.82
CA GLU A 80 -5.76 1.77 -11.12
C GLU A 80 -7.08 2.53 -10.99
N LEU A 81 -7.03 3.80 -10.55
CA LEU A 81 -8.21 4.66 -10.49
C LEU A 81 -8.82 4.88 -11.89
N LEU A 82 -7.99 5.13 -12.91
CA LEU A 82 -8.43 5.30 -14.29
C LEU A 82 -9.22 4.08 -14.77
N TYR A 83 -8.68 2.89 -14.54
CA TYR A 83 -9.34 1.65 -14.97
C TYR A 83 -10.70 1.49 -14.27
N GLU A 84 -10.74 1.64 -12.96
CA GLU A 84 -11.96 1.43 -12.16
C GLU A 84 -13.06 2.45 -12.51
N VAL A 85 -12.70 3.72 -12.67
CA VAL A 85 -13.63 4.79 -13.08
C VAL A 85 -14.27 4.50 -14.43
N TYR A 86 -13.50 3.97 -15.38
CA TYR A 86 -14.04 3.58 -16.69
C TYR A 86 -14.96 2.36 -16.57
N GLN A 87 -14.57 1.33 -15.82
CA GLN A 87 -15.41 0.14 -15.62
C GLN A 87 -16.73 0.50 -14.94
N PHE A 88 -16.68 1.29 -13.86
CA PHE A 88 -17.86 1.81 -13.18
C PHE A 88 -18.77 2.59 -14.12
N SER A 89 -18.21 3.56 -14.84
CA SER A 89 -18.99 4.43 -15.72
C SER A 89 -19.63 3.67 -16.89
N GLN A 90 -18.93 2.67 -17.44
CA GLN A 90 -19.46 1.80 -18.49
C GLN A 90 -20.60 0.92 -18.00
N ARG A 91 -20.49 0.36 -16.78
CA ARG A 91 -21.56 -0.44 -16.15
C ARG A 91 -22.84 0.36 -15.96
N HIS A 92 -22.72 1.67 -15.75
CA HIS A 92 -23.87 2.56 -15.64
C HIS A 92 -24.38 3.10 -16.98
N GLY A 93 -23.77 2.77 -18.12
CA GLY A 93 -24.27 3.12 -19.46
C GLY A 93 -23.54 4.27 -20.18
N LEU A 94 -22.40 4.75 -19.66
CA LEU A 94 -21.61 5.75 -20.38
C LEU A 94 -20.71 5.12 -21.43
N ASN A 95 -20.67 5.72 -22.61
CA ASN A 95 -19.68 5.38 -23.63
C ASN A 95 -18.29 5.94 -23.26
N ILE A 96 -17.23 5.30 -23.77
CA ILE A 96 -15.82 5.65 -23.48
C ILE A 96 -15.53 7.12 -23.77
N ILE A 97 -16.08 7.66 -24.87
CA ILE A 97 -15.86 9.04 -25.29
C ILE A 97 -16.39 10.03 -24.25
N ASN A 98 -17.63 9.81 -23.78
CA ASN A 98 -18.28 10.63 -22.78
C ASN A 98 -17.57 10.51 -21.43
N ILE A 99 -17.16 9.30 -21.02
CA ILE A 99 -16.37 9.11 -19.79
C ILE A 99 -15.13 10.00 -19.84
N SER A 100 -14.37 9.89 -20.92
CA SER A 100 -13.13 10.64 -21.11
C SER A 100 -13.35 12.15 -21.05
N LYS A 101 -14.45 12.63 -21.65
CA LYS A 101 -14.85 14.03 -21.59
C LYS A 101 -15.06 14.48 -20.15
N TYR A 102 -15.94 13.78 -19.41
CA TYR A 102 -16.36 14.18 -18.07
C TYR A 102 -15.26 14.03 -17.01
N VAL A 103 -14.41 13.00 -17.09
CA VAL A 103 -13.36 12.77 -16.08
C VAL A 103 -12.06 13.55 -16.36
N SER A 104 -11.96 14.20 -17.54
CA SER A 104 -10.80 15.01 -17.92
C SER A 104 -10.66 16.29 -17.09
N LYS A 105 -9.48 16.91 -17.24
CA LYS A 105 -9.14 18.22 -16.67
C LYS A 105 -10.15 19.35 -16.96
N LYS A 106 -10.96 19.23 -18.02
CA LYS A 106 -11.91 20.29 -18.43
C LYS A 106 -13.21 20.30 -17.65
N GLU A 107 -13.67 19.14 -17.19
CA GLU A 107 -15.00 18.97 -16.59
C GLU A 107 -14.83 18.67 -15.10
N LEU A 108 -14.93 17.41 -14.66
CA LEU A 108 -14.75 17.04 -13.24
C LEU A 108 -13.32 17.26 -12.74
N ASN A 109 -12.32 17.33 -13.64
CA ASN A 109 -10.92 17.45 -13.28
C ASN A 109 -10.47 16.36 -12.28
N LEU A 110 -11.03 15.15 -12.43
CA LEU A 110 -10.64 13.99 -11.64
C LEU A 110 -9.21 13.57 -11.97
N PHE A 111 -8.85 13.67 -13.26
CA PHE A 111 -7.49 13.45 -13.73
C PHE A 111 -6.92 14.74 -14.35
N PRO A 112 -5.64 15.07 -14.09
CA PRO A 112 -4.96 16.19 -14.70
C PRO A 112 -4.50 15.87 -16.15
N LYS A 113 -5.37 15.24 -16.93
CA LYS A 113 -5.09 14.67 -18.25
C LYS A 113 -6.15 15.09 -19.25
N THR A 114 -5.77 15.11 -20.53
CA THR A 114 -6.70 15.39 -21.63
C THR A 114 -7.54 14.16 -21.97
N GLU A 115 -8.69 14.40 -22.60
CA GLU A 115 -9.62 13.36 -23.05
C GLU A 115 -8.91 12.28 -23.87
N SER A 116 -8.06 12.68 -24.82
CA SER A 116 -7.29 11.74 -25.67
C SER A 116 -6.24 10.95 -24.88
N GLN A 117 -5.57 11.57 -23.91
CA GLN A 117 -4.61 10.87 -23.05
C GLN A 117 -5.29 9.78 -22.23
N LEU A 118 -6.47 10.08 -21.69
CA LEU A 118 -7.28 9.14 -20.92
C LEU A 118 -7.74 7.96 -21.79
N GLN A 119 -8.32 8.24 -22.97
CA GLN A 119 -8.78 7.19 -23.90
C GLN A 119 -7.66 6.25 -24.32
N ASN A 120 -6.53 6.81 -24.77
CA ASN A 120 -5.41 6.03 -25.26
C ASN A 120 -4.83 5.14 -24.15
N THR A 121 -4.72 5.67 -22.94
CA THR A 121 -4.19 4.92 -21.79
C THR A 121 -5.16 3.84 -21.35
N TYR A 122 -6.47 4.14 -21.29
CA TYR A 122 -7.50 3.15 -20.98
C TYR A 122 -7.49 1.99 -21.97
N TYR A 123 -7.41 2.24 -23.29
CA TYR A 123 -7.34 1.16 -24.27
C TYR A 123 -6.06 0.32 -24.14
N LYS A 124 -4.92 0.94 -23.82
CA LYS A 124 -3.66 0.23 -23.54
C LYS A 124 -3.76 -0.66 -22.29
N LEU A 125 -4.36 -0.15 -21.22
CA LEU A 125 -4.63 -0.92 -20.00
C LEU A 125 -5.58 -2.10 -20.29
N LYS A 126 -6.68 -1.84 -21.00
CA LYS A 126 -7.67 -2.87 -21.36
C LYS A 126 -7.07 -4.00 -22.20
N LYS A 127 -6.13 -3.68 -23.08
CA LYS A 127 -5.39 -4.65 -23.91
C LYS A 127 -4.18 -5.27 -23.23
N CYS A 128 -3.91 -4.93 -21.96
CA CYS A 128 -2.72 -5.34 -21.23
C CYS A 128 -1.40 -4.93 -21.93
N GLU A 129 -1.40 -3.86 -22.72
CA GLU A 129 -0.21 -3.33 -23.40
C GLU A 129 0.73 -2.58 -22.43
N ILE A 130 0.19 -2.13 -21.30
CA ILE A 130 0.95 -1.48 -20.22
C ILE A 130 0.56 -2.09 -18.86
N PRO A 131 1.52 -2.31 -17.94
CA PRO A 131 1.24 -2.80 -16.60
C PRO A 131 0.71 -1.68 -15.68
N PHE A 132 0.15 -2.07 -14.53
CA PHE A 132 -0.21 -1.16 -13.43
C PHE A 132 1.05 -0.77 -12.63
N GLU A 133 1.90 0.06 -13.24
CA GLU A 133 3.16 0.56 -12.67
C GLU A 133 3.35 2.04 -13.03
N ASN A 134 4.32 2.70 -12.39
CA ASN A 134 4.65 4.08 -12.71
C ASN A 134 5.22 4.16 -14.13
N ILE A 135 4.62 4.99 -14.99
CA ILE A 135 5.04 5.17 -16.38
C ILE A 135 5.78 6.49 -16.53
N GLU A 136 7.06 6.44 -16.89
CA GLU A 136 7.86 7.63 -17.16
C GLU A 136 7.62 8.23 -18.55
N LYS A 137 7.82 9.54 -18.67
CA LYS A 137 7.76 10.30 -19.93
C LYS A 137 8.88 9.84 -20.86
N GLN A 138 8.53 9.09 -21.90
CA GLN A 138 9.47 8.79 -22.96
C GLN A 138 9.69 10.01 -23.84
N LYS A 139 10.97 10.39 -24.06
CA LYS A 139 11.31 11.46 -24.99
C LYS A 139 10.95 11.03 -26.42
N PRO A 140 10.18 11.84 -27.18
CA PRO A 140 9.95 11.57 -28.58
C PRO A 140 11.27 11.69 -29.35
N GLY A 141 11.53 10.77 -30.28
CA GLY A 141 12.74 10.76 -31.07
C GLY A 141 13.12 9.38 -31.58
N ARG A 142 13.95 9.35 -32.62
CA ARG A 142 14.51 8.11 -33.14
C ARG A 142 15.32 7.44 -32.03
N LYS A 143 14.96 6.20 -31.66
CA LYS A 143 15.78 5.39 -30.77
C LYS A 143 17.20 5.37 -31.34
N ARG A 144 18.21 5.64 -30.51
CA ARG A 144 19.61 5.58 -30.96
C ARG A 144 19.85 4.18 -31.52
N LYS A 145 20.48 4.10 -32.71
CA LYS A 145 20.81 2.82 -33.37
C LYS A 145 21.73 1.93 -32.54
N TYR A 146 22.41 2.51 -31.57
CA TYR A 146 23.27 1.83 -30.62
C TYR A 146 22.80 2.17 -29.21
N PRO A 147 22.75 1.19 -28.27
CA PRO A 147 22.63 1.53 -26.87
C PRO A 147 23.76 2.50 -26.53
N PRO A 148 23.53 3.57 -25.75
CA PRO A 148 24.64 4.32 -25.22
C PRO A 148 25.45 3.33 -24.40
N VAL A 149 26.65 2.99 -24.90
CA VAL A 149 27.69 2.44 -24.04
C VAL A 149 27.76 3.43 -22.90
N LYS A 150 27.32 3.02 -21.70
CA LYS A 150 27.73 3.70 -20.48
C LYS A 150 29.24 3.69 -20.59
N GLU A 151 29.89 4.80 -20.90
CA GLU A 151 31.35 4.86 -20.95
C GLU A 151 31.84 4.34 -19.60
N PRO A 152 32.45 3.15 -19.50
CA PRO A 152 33.48 3.03 -18.51
C PRO A 152 34.60 3.90 -19.06
N ILE A 153 34.97 4.94 -18.32
CA ILE A 153 36.24 5.62 -18.55
C ILE A 153 37.31 4.52 -18.39
N VAL A 154 37.70 3.90 -19.50
CA VAL A 154 38.83 2.99 -19.57
C VAL A 154 39.89 3.76 -20.31
N GLU A 155 40.76 4.36 -19.52
CA GLU A 155 42.04 4.89 -19.97
C GLU A 155 42.77 3.82 -20.80
N MET A 156 43.20 4.26 -21.98
CA MET A 156 43.91 3.47 -22.97
C MET A 156 45.14 2.79 -22.36
N LYS A 157 45.16 1.45 -22.37
CA LYS A 157 46.40 0.67 -22.22
C LYS A 157 46.99 0.32 -23.58
N LYS A 158 48.14 0.93 -23.88
CA LYS A 158 49.32 0.42 -24.61
C LYS A 158 50.49 1.22 -24.01
N GLU A 159 51.57 0.67 -23.48
CA GLU A 159 52.43 -0.40 -24.00
C GLU A 159 53.11 -1.26 -22.90
N ASN A 160 53.86 -2.24 -23.39
CA ASN A 160 54.47 -3.42 -22.78
C ASN A 160 55.47 -3.23 -21.62
N LYS A 161 55.43 -4.25 -20.74
CA LYS A 161 56.53 -5.00 -20.10
C LYS A 161 57.74 -4.22 -19.53
N GLN A 162 57.90 -4.29 -18.20
CA GLN A 162 58.98 -5.10 -17.63
C GLN A 162 58.63 -5.53 -16.20
N GLU A 163 58.91 -6.81 -15.93
CA GLU A 163 58.72 -7.51 -14.66
C GLU A 163 59.49 -6.84 -13.53
N LEU A 164 58.90 -6.82 -12.33
CA LEU A 164 59.62 -7.00 -11.07
C LEU A 164 58.62 -7.49 -10.02
N ARG A 165 58.64 -8.80 -9.81
CA ARG A 165 58.12 -9.44 -8.60
C ARG A 165 58.73 -8.73 -7.40
N ASN A 166 57.89 -8.36 -6.44
CA ASN A 166 58.21 -8.48 -5.02
C ASN A 166 56.89 -8.65 -4.27
N GLU A 167 56.63 -9.89 -3.89
CA GLU A 167 55.71 -10.25 -2.81
C GLU A 167 56.24 -9.61 -1.52
N VAL A 168 55.43 -8.78 -0.86
CA VAL A 168 55.66 -8.39 0.53
C VAL A 168 54.31 -8.47 1.26
N PRO A 169 54.29 -9.06 2.48
CA PRO A 169 53.16 -9.83 2.97
C PRO A 169 52.13 -8.98 3.70
N ASN A 170 50.90 -9.51 3.72
CA ASN A 170 49.85 -9.11 4.65
C ASN A 170 50.38 -9.25 6.09
N THR A 171 50.61 -8.12 6.75
CA THR A 171 50.56 -8.02 8.21
C THR A 171 49.48 -7.02 8.57
N GLU A 172 48.45 -7.55 9.21
CA GLU A 172 47.37 -6.84 9.86
C GLU A 172 47.88 -5.65 10.65
N THR A 173 47.37 -4.49 10.31
CA THR A 173 46.92 -3.51 11.30
C THR A 173 45.72 -2.83 10.65
N GLU A 174 44.51 -3.17 11.09
CA GLU A 174 43.35 -2.32 10.83
C GLU A 174 43.63 -0.96 11.47
N LYS A 175 44.31 -0.10 10.73
CA LYS A 175 44.46 1.29 11.10
C LYS A 175 43.06 1.87 11.00
N ASN A 176 42.46 2.10 12.18
CA ASN A 176 41.16 2.72 12.32
C ASN A 176 41.07 3.91 11.36
N LEU A 177 39.97 4.03 10.61
CA LEU A 177 39.85 5.01 9.52
C LEU A 177 40.19 6.43 10.02
N VAL A 178 39.88 6.71 11.28
CA VAL A 178 40.23 7.95 11.99
C VAL A 178 41.74 8.15 12.10
N THR A 179 42.52 7.11 12.40
CA THR A 179 43.99 7.14 12.46
C THR A 179 44.61 7.30 11.07
N VAL A 180 44.01 6.71 10.03
CA VAL A 180 44.43 6.93 8.64
C VAL A 180 44.12 8.35 8.18
N ILE A 181 42.94 8.87 8.51
CA ILE A 181 42.54 10.25 8.19
C ILE A 181 43.40 11.26 8.96
N SER A 182 43.66 11.03 10.25
CA SER A 182 44.53 11.89 11.08
C SER A 182 45.96 11.90 10.54
N GLY A 183 46.51 10.73 10.18
CA GLY A 183 47.85 10.65 9.58
C GLY A 183 47.93 11.25 8.18
N ILE A 184 46.81 11.36 7.44
CA ILE A 184 46.73 12.11 6.20
C ILE A 184 46.74 13.61 6.51
N VAL A 185 45.91 14.09 7.45
CA VAL A 185 45.87 15.50 7.86
C VAL A 185 47.24 15.98 8.36
N ASP A 186 47.92 15.22 9.22
CA ASP A 186 49.26 15.55 9.75
C ASP A 186 50.34 15.60 8.65
N ASN A 187 50.28 14.69 7.67
CA ASN A 187 51.18 14.72 6.52
C ASN A 187 50.95 15.93 5.58
N PHE A 188 49.74 16.51 5.59
CA PHE A 188 49.39 17.65 4.73
C PHE A 188 49.48 19.02 5.43
N GLU A 189 49.41 19.11 6.76
CA GLU A 189 49.82 20.32 7.51
C GLU A 189 51.31 20.63 7.28
N THR A 190 52.12 19.58 7.14
CA THR A 190 53.54 19.67 6.75
C THR A 190 53.73 20.17 5.30
N ILE A 191 52.68 20.12 4.46
CA ILE A 191 52.62 20.60 3.07
C ILE A 191 51.88 21.97 2.99
N SER A 192 51.83 22.74 4.08
CA SER A 192 51.28 24.12 4.11
C SER A 192 52.01 25.13 3.21
N GLN A 193 53.05 24.72 2.47
CA GLN A 193 53.76 25.54 1.49
C GLN A 193 53.34 25.32 0.01
N CYS A 194 52.17 24.73 -0.31
CA CYS A 194 51.81 24.46 -1.72
C CYS A 194 50.36 24.82 -2.12
N SER A 195 50.26 25.77 -3.08
CA SER A 195 49.18 26.12 -4.04
C SER A 195 47.72 25.73 -3.75
N GLU A 196 46.79 26.69 -3.92
CA GLU A 196 45.31 26.57 -3.82
C GLU A 196 44.68 25.32 -4.47
N ARG A 197 45.35 24.70 -5.44
CA ARG A 197 44.85 23.51 -6.14
C ARG A 197 44.86 22.26 -5.25
N LYS A 198 45.81 22.14 -4.33
CA LYS A 198 45.88 21.01 -3.38
C LYS A 198 44.87 21.17 -2.23
N GLU A 199 44.67 22.40 -1.75
CA GLU A 199 43.66 22.74 -0.73
C GLU A 199 42.23 22.47 -1.22
N ARG A 200 41.91 22.82 -2.47
CA ARG A 200 40.63 22.45 -3.10
C ARG A 200 40.43 20.93 -3.18
N GLY A 201 41.50 20.17 -3.45
CA GLY A 201 41.46 18.69 -3.44
C GLY A 201 41.18 18.12 -2.05
N LEU A 202 41.71 18.75 -1.00
CA LEU A 202 41.45 18.36 0.40
C LEU A 202 39.99 18.58 0.77
N HIS A 203 39.42 19.74 0.44
CA HIS A 203 38.01 20.02 0.68
C HIS A 203 37.10 19.02 -0.03
N GLN A 204 37.38 18.70 -1.29
CA GLN A 204 36.63 17.70 -2.05
C GLN A 204 36.76 16.29 -1.45
N PHE A 205 37.93 15.92 -0.94
CA PHE A 205 38.14 14.63 -0.29
C PHE A 205 37.39 14.53 1.05
N MET A 206 37.48 15.55 1.90
CA MET A 206 36.73 15.62 3.16
C MET A 206 35.22 15.60 2.93
N GLU A 207 34.73 16.35 1.93
CA GLU A 207 33.31 16.33 1.56
C GLU A 207 32.87 14.95 1.06
N GLY A 208 33.74 14.26 0.29
CA GLY A 208 33.52 12.88 -0.14
C GLY A 208 33.39 11.91 1.03
N ILE A 209 34.27 12.02 2.04
CA ILE A 209 34.20 11.19 3.26
C ILE A 209 32.93 11.49 4.06
N TYR A 210 32.58 12.77 4.23
CA TYR A 210 31.38 13.17 4.95
C TYR A 210 30.12 12.61 4.29
N LYS A 211 30.02 12.73 2.97
CA LYS A 211 28.89 12.21 2.18
C LYS A 211 28.79 10.68 2.21
N LEU A 212 29.92 9.98 2.15
CA LEU A 212 29.93 8.51 2.30
C LEU A 212 29.50 8.09 3.71
N SER A 213 29.95 8.81 4.74
CA SER A 213 29.57 8.55 6.13
C SER A 213 28.08 8.83 6.38
N SER A 214 27.55 9.91 5.80
CA SER A 214 26.12 10.23 5.91
C SER A 214 25.26 9.19 5.20
N MET A 215 25.66 8.76 3.99
CA MET A 215 24.97 7.68 3.27
C MET A 215 25.01 6.34 4.02
N ALA A 216 26.12 6.02 4.69
CA ALA A 216 26.24 4.82 5.50
C ALA A 216 25.35 4.89 6.77
N ALA A 217 25.26 6.05 7.41
CA ALA A 217 24.39 6.26 8.56
C ALA A 217 22.90 6.17 8.19
N GLU A 218 22.50 6.73 7.05
CA GLU A 218 21.13 6.61 6.50
C GLU A 218 20.79 5.15 6.18
N ARG A 219 21.68 4.43 5.49
CA ARG A 219 21.53 2.99 5.20
C ARG A 219 21.30 2.16 6.47
N SER A 220 22.09 2.42 7.53
CA SER A 220 21.94 1.70 8.79
C SER A 220 20.59 1.98 9.47
N LYS A 221 20.08 3.21 9.37
CA LYS A 221 18.76 3.57 9.90
C LYS A 221 17.63 2.87 9.13
N ASP A 222 17.74 2.84 7.80
CA ASP A 222 16.76 2.17 6.93
C ASP A 222 16.74 0.65 7.18
N GLU A 223 17.90 0.01 7.37
CA GLU A 223 17.99 -1.41 7.71
C GLU A 223 17.36 -1.73 9.08
N LYS A 224 17.57 -0.87 10.09
CA LYS A 224 16.94 -1.04 11.40
C LYS A 224 15.42 -0.92 11.32
N ASN A 225 14.92 0.05 10.55
CA ASN A 225 13.49 0.23 10.32
C ASN A 225 12.89 -0.97 9.57
N ALA A 226 13.57 -1.46 8.52
CA ALA A 226 13.14 -2.62 7.76
C ALA A 226 13.04 -3.88 8.64
N ARG A 227 14.04 -4.15 9.49
CA ARG A 227 14.01 -5.28 10.44
C ARG A 227 12.89 -5.14 11.48
N GLY A 228 12.60 -3.90 11.93
CA GLY A 228 11.49 -3.64 12.84
C GLY A 228 10.13 -3.97 12.21
N LEU A 229 9.91 -3.51 10.96
CA LEU A 229 8.70 -3.79 10.20
C LEU A 229 8.55 -5.28 9.87
N GLU A 230 9.64 -5.98 9.55
CA GLU A 230 9.61 -7.44 9.35
C GLU A 230 9.20 -8.19 10.61
N GLY A 231 9.66 -7.75 11.79
CA GLY A 231 9.25 -8.31 13.07
C GLY A 231 7.76 -8.12 13.34
N GLU A 232 7.25 -6.90 13.13
CA GLU A 232 5.82 -6.59 13.29
C GLU A 232 4.95 -7.40 12.32
N LEU A 233 5.38 -7.53 11.05
CA LEU A 233 4.71 -8.39 10.08
C LEU A 233 4.65 -9.85 10.51
N HIS A 234 5.71 -10.36 11.14
CA HIS A 234 5.71 -11.73 11.66
C HIS A 234 4.71 -11.91 12.80
N VAL A 235 4.65 -10.95 13.73
CA VAL A 235 3.68 -10.98 14.85
C VAL A 235 2.25 -10.92 14.31
N LEU A 236 1.96 -9.98 13.40
CA LEU A 236 0.63 -9.83 12.80
C LEU A 236 0.22 -11.08 12.00
N ARG A 237 1.14 -11.73 11.30
CA ARG A 237 0.86 -13.00 10.61
C ARG A 237 0.51 -14.12 11.59
N ALA A 238 1.26 -14.25 12.69
CA ALA A 238 0.99 -15.26 13.70
C ALA A 238 -0.38 -15.03 14.39
N GLU A 239 -0.73 -13.78 14.66
CA GLU A 239 -2.04 -13.43 15.20
C GLU A 239 -3.17 -13.71 14.21
N ASN A 240 -2.99 -13.39 12.93
CA ASN A 240 -3.97 -13.67 11.88
C ASN A 240 -4.22 -15.19 11.74
N GLU A 241 -3.17 -16.00 11.76
CA GLU A 241 -3.30 -17.47 11.76
C GLU A 241 -3.95 -18.02 13.03
N ARG A 242 -3.75 -17.38 14.20
CA ARG A 242 -4.46 -17.73 15.42
C ARG A 242 -5.96 -17.43 15.29
N LEU A 243 -6.31 -16.21 14.88
CA LEU A 243 -7.69 -15.78 14.70
C LEU A 243 -8.43 -16.61 13.64
N LYS A 244 -7.73 -17.01 12.58
CA LYS A 244 -8.29 -17.89 11.56
C LYS A 244 -8.66 -19.25 12.13
N ARG A 245 -7.80 -19.85 12.96
CA ARG A 245 -8.09 -21.11 13.66
C ARG A 245 -9.26 -20.96 14.63
N GLU A 246 -9.29 -19.89 15.43
CA GLU A 246 -10.41 -19.61 16.35
C GLU A 246 -11.73 -19.43 15.59
N LYS A 247 -11.70 -18.77 14.43
CA LYS A 247 -12.88 -18.64 13.55
C LYS A 247 -13.32 -19.99 13.00
N GLU A 248 -12.39 -20.83 12.55
CA GLU A 248 -12.71 -22.16 12.00
C GLU A 248 -13.33 -23.07 13.08
N GLU A 249 -12.80 -23.04 14.30
CA GLU A 249 -13.34 -23.73 15.47
C GLU A 249 -14.76 -23.23 15.80
N LEU A 250 -14.96 -21.91 15.88
CA LEU A 250 -16.28 -21.33 16.14
C LEU A 250 -17.31 -21.70 15.05
N VAL A 251 -16.91 -21.70 13.78
CA VAL A 251 -17.78 -22.11 12.67
C VAL A 251 -18.11 -23.60 12.76
N HIS A 252 -17.18 -24.43 13.22
CA HIS A 252 -17.42 -25.85 13.45
C HIS A 252 -18.45 -26.05 14.57
N ASP A 253 -18.27 -25.39 15.73
CA ASP A 253 -19.20 -25.47 16.86
C ASP A 253 -20.62 -25.02 16.49
N ILE A 254 -20.76 -23.92 15.73
CA ILE A 254 -22.06 -23.45 15.25
C ILE A 254 -22.70 -24.46 14.30
N LYS A 255 -21.91 -25.11 13.44
CA LYS A 255 -22.41 -26.15 12.53
C LYS A 255 -22.89 -27.39 13.29
N GLU A 256 -22.16 -27.83 14.31
CA GLU A 256 -22.57 -28.95 15.17
C GLU A 256 -23.89 -28.63 15.88
N MET A 257 -24.00 -27.46 16.52
CA MET A 257 -25.24 -27.03 17.18
C MET A 257 -26.41 -26.94 16.18
N THR A 258 -26.15 -26.43 14.98
CA THR A 258 -27.16 -26.37 13.90
C THR A 258 -27.57 -27.77 13.45
N HIS A 259 -26.64 -28.72 13.41
CA HIS A 259 -26.93 -30.11 13.08
C HIS A 259 -27.82 -30.77 14.14
N HIS A 260 -27.53 -30.55 15.43
CA HIS A 260 -28.38 -31.01 16.54
C HIS A 260 -29.80 -30.44 16.43
N LEU A 261 -29.94 -29.14 16.11
CA LEU A 261 -31.22 -28.48 15.88
C LEU A 261 -32.00 -29.09 14.71
N ILE A 262 -31.34 -29.29 13.57
CA ILE A 262 -31.96 -29.89 12.38
C ILE A 262 -32.41 -31.31 12.69
N HIS A 263 -31.55 -32.13 13.31
CA HIS A 263 -31.89 -33.51 13.66
C HIS A 263 -33.11 -33.55 14.58
N PHE A 264 -33.16 -32.70 15.60
CA PHE A 264 -34.32 -32.60 16.48
C PHE A 264 -35.61 -32.22 15.74
N ILE A 265 -35.59 -31.16 14.92
CA ILE A 265 -36.78 -30.67 14.20
C ILE A 265 -37.27 -31.66 13.14
N THR A 266 -36.37 -32.43 12.52
CA THR A 266 -36.70 -33.42 11.48
C THR A 266 -37.07 -34.80 12.03
N SER A 267 -36.87 -35.04 13.33
CA SER A 267 -37.32 -36.24 14.03
C SER A 267 -38.84 -36.33 14.10
N SER A 268 -39.40 -37.54 14.26
CA SER A 268 -40.85 -37.70 14.48
C SER A 268 -41.30 -37.05 15.79
N ASP A 269 -42.55 -36.60 15.90
CA ASP A 269 -43.07 -35.96 17.12
C ASP A 269 -42.89 -36.82 18.38
N ILE A 270 -43.02 -38.15 18.25
CA ILE A 270 -42.81 -39.10 19.34
C ILE A 270 -41.33 -39.13 19.76
N ASP A 271 -40.42 -39.10 18.79
CA ASP A 271 -38.98 -39.10 19.04
C ASP A 271 -38.50 -37.74 19.58
N GLN A 272 -39.09 -36.63 19.13
CA GLN A 272 -38.86 -35.30 19.69
C GLN A 272 -39.21 -35.26 21.18
N ILE A 273 -40.38 -35.78 21.56
CA ILE A 273 -40.81 -35.82 22.98
C ILE A 273 -39.86 -36.70 23.82
N ARG A 274 -39.39 -37.83 23.28
CA ARG A 274 -38.47 -38.74 23.99
C ARG A 274 -37.06 -38.19 24.11
N THR A 275 -36.57 -37.48 23.09
CA THR A 275 -35.19 -36.97 23.02
C THR A 275 -35.04 -35.54 23.55
N LEU A 276 -36.14 -34.83 23.82
CA LEU A 276 -36.14 -33.47 24.35
C LEU A 276 -35.19 -33.26 25.56
N PRO A 277 -35.16 -34.14 26.59
CA PRO A 277 -34.24 -33.95 27.71
C PRO A 277 -32.76 -34.05 27.31
N PHE A 278 -32.45 -34.92 26.34
CA PHE A 278 -31.10 -35.09 25.80
C PHE A 278 -30.69 -33.89 24.95
N PHE A 279 -31.56 -33.48 24.04
CA PHE A 279 -31.38 -32.28 23.21
C PHE A 279 -31.12 -31.03 24.06
N VAL A 280 -31.91 -30.80 25.11
CA VAL A 280 -31.72 -29.66 26.03
C VAL A 280 -30.36 -29.72 26.74
N LYS A 281 -29.87 -30.92 27.07
CA LYS A 281 -28.54 -31.09 27.68
C LYS A 281 -27.42 -30.77 26.70
N GLU A 282 -27.52 -31.23 25.46
CA GLU A 282 -26.52 -30.93 24.42
C GLU A 282 -26.49 -29.45 24.08
N CYS A 283 -27.64 -28.79 23.90
CA CYS A 283 -27.69 -27.34 23.70
C CYS A 283 -27.05 -26.56 24.86
N LYS A 284 -27.25 -26.99 26.11
CA LYS A 284 -26.58 -26.36 27.26
C LYS A 284 -25.07 -26.53 27.24
N GLN A 285 -24.57 -27.70 26.82
CA GLN A 285 -23.15 -27.97 26.69
C GLN A 285 -22.53 -27.16 25.55
N ASP A 286 -23.19 -27.10 24.39
CA ASP A 286 -22.73 -26.34 23.23
C ASP A 286 -22.72 -24.84 23.53
N LEU A 287 -23.77 -24.31 24.18
CA LEU A 287 -23.80 -22.91 24.61
C LEU A 287 -22.75 -22.60 25.69
N HIS A 288 -22.40 -23.56 26.55
CA HIS A 288 -21.33 -23.39 27.52
C HIS A 288 -19.94 -23.36 26.85
N LYS A 289 -19.70 -24.22 25.85
CA LYS A 289 -18.47 -24.18 25.04
C LYS A 289 -18.31 -22.82 24.34
N LEU A 290 -19.41 -22.27 23.82
CA LEU A 290 -19.46 -20.95 23.18
C LEU A 290 -19.40 -19.77 24.18
N GLY A 291 -19.38 -20.02 25.49
CA GLY A 291 -19.41 -18.97 26.52
C GLY A 291 -20.73 -18.21 26.62
N LEU A 292 -21.79 -18.70 25.98
CA LEU A 292 -23.13 -18.11 25.95
C LEU A 292 -24.04 -18.61 27.08
N TYR A 293 -23.64 -19.69 27.76
CA TYR A 293 -24.37 -20.27 28.88
C TYR A 293 -23.45 -20.59 30.05
N ASN A 294 -23.50 -19.74 31.09
CA ASN A 294 -22.90 -20.03 32.38
C ASN A 294 -23.99 -20.48 33.36
N ALA A 295 -23.83 -21.68 33.91
CA ALA A 295 -24.82 -22.33 34.79
C ALA A 295 -25.06 -21.62 36.14
N GLN A 296 -24.46 -20.44 36.38
CA GLN A 296 -24.60 -19.68 37.63
C GLN A 296 -25.56 -18.50 37.59
N ASP A 297 -26.02 -17.99 36.43
CA ASP A 297 -26.67 -16.67 36.42
C ASP A 297 -28.19 -16.69 36.21
N GLY A 298 -28.92 -16.77 37.32
CA GLY A 298 -30.27 -16.20 37.44
C GLY A 298 -30.30 -14.65 37.42
N LYS A 299 -29.20 -13.98 37.03
CA LYS A 299 -29.03 -12.52 37.04
C LYS A 299 -28.23 -11.94 35.86
N MET A 300 -28.01 -12.67 34.76
CA MET A 300 -27.30 -12.08 33.60
C MET A 300 -28.25 -11.17 32.80
N LYS A 301 -28.09 -9.84 32.95
CA LYS A 301 -28.81 -8.87 32.14
C LYS A 301 -28.00 -8.60 30.87
N ILE A 302 -28.40 -9.24 29.78
CA ILE A 302 -27.80 -9.01 28.46
C ILE A 302 -28.18 -7.60 28.01
N MET A 303 -27.19 -6.73 27.83
CA MET A 303 -27.37 -5.47 27.11
C MET A 303 -26.69 -5.55 25.76
N VAL A 304 -27.42 -5.13 24.73
CA VAL A 304 -26.92 -4.95 23.38
C VAL A 304 -26.64 -3.46 23.23
N ASP A 305 -25.38 -3.10 23.00
CA ASP A 305 -25.02 -1.71 22.67
C ASP A 305 -25.63 -1.32 21.31
N ARG A 306 -25.74 -0.02 21.03
CA ARG A 306 -26.19 0.55 19.74
C ARG A 306 -25.30 0.13 18.55
N SER A 307 -24.13 -0.45 18.81
CA SER A 307 -23.24 -1.09 17.84
C SER A 307 -23.57 -2.57 17.55
N GLY A 308 -24.52 -3.18 18.27
CA GLY A 308 -24.88 -4.59 18.13
C GLY A 308 -23.94 -5.57 18.86
N GLN A 309 -22.94 -5.06 19.59
CA GLN A 309 -22.02 -5.88 20.36
C GLN A 309 -22.68 -6.34 21.67
N VAL A 310 -22.66 -7.65 21.92
CA VAL A 310 -23.22 -8.26 23.13
C VAL A 310 -22.17 -8.20 24.23
N MET A 311 -22.48 -7.48 25.30
CA MET A 311 -21.63 -7.45 26.50
C MET A 311 -22.31 -8.19 27.65
N SER A 312 -21.58 -9.09 28.29
CA SER A 312 -21.92 -9.59 29.61
C SER A 312 -21.34 -8.64 30.67
N VAL A 313 -22.18 -8.18 31.58
CA VAL A 313 -21.74 -7.40 32.75
C VAL A 313 -21.94 -8.28 33.98
N THR A 314 -20.85 -8.72 34.58
CA THR A 314 -20.84 -9.29 35.93
C THR A 314 -20.90 -8.15 36.94
N GLN A 315 -21.76 -8.29 37.95
CA GLN A 315 -21.87 -7.32 39.05
C GLN A 315 -20.72 -7.47 40.05
#